data_AF-A0A423ES26-F1
#
_entry.id   AF-A0A423ES26-F1
#
_cell.length_a   1.000
_cell.length_b   1.000
_cell.length_c   1.000
_cell.angle_alpha   90.00
_cell.angle_beta   90.00
_cell.angle_gamma   90.00
#
_symmetry.space_group_name_H-M   'P 1'
#
loop_
_entity.id
_entity.type
_entity.pdbx_description
1 polymer ?
#
loop_
_entity_poly.entity_id
_entity_poly.type
_entity_poly.pdbx_seq_one_letter_code
_entity_poly.pdbx_strand_id
1 'polypeptide(L)'
;MFNARKPSWISVASVMGLLAVGGIGAAQAGDGFEWSGFGSSPGDRLATSSAGAGQEQVLAASNFTVSDIERLQSDQKNQEEELQRLKSKLDEQARYFEDFKRKDGSSSSDSQLSDLKRTVADQKSTIDKLRSEVEDLKRNSNSNSSSSELSRLKSDASDQKRSLEDQKRTLDDLKRTVDNLASKVK
;
A
#
# COMPACT_ATOMS: atom_id res chain seq x y z
N MET A 1 24.21 -11.40 4.73
CA MET A 1 24.03 -12.86 4.95
C MET A 1 23.82 -13.07 6.44
N PHE A 2 22.56 -13.22 6.87
CA PHE A 2 22.21 -13.29 8.29
C PHE A 2 22.36 -14.74 8.79
N ASN A 3 23.24 -14.94 9.75
CA ASN A 3 23.55 -16.26 10.32
C ASN A 3 22.70 -16.48 11.58
N ALA A 4 21.71 -17.36 11.51
CA ALA A 4 20.84 -17.71 12.62
C ALA A 4 21.49 -18.79 13.50
N ARG A 5 21.83 -18.43 14.75
CA ARG A 5 22.27 -19.39 15.78
C ARG A 5 21.03 -20.03 16.40
N LYS A 6 20.87 -21.35 16.22
CA LYS A 6 19.84 -22.18 16.87
C LYS A 6 20.24 -22.49 18.32
N PRO A 7 19.33 -22.47 19.31
CA PRO A 7 19.62 -22.95 20.66
C PRO A 7 19.59 -24.48 20.71
N SER A 8 20.70 -25.06 21.18
CA SER A 8 20.92 -26.48 21.44
C SER A 8 20.21 -26.90 22.73
N TRP A 9 19.28 -27.84 22.67
CA TRP A 9 18.71 -28.47 23.86
C TRP A 9 19.71 -29.46 24.45
N ILE A 10 20.08 -29.25 25.71
CA ILE A 10 20.97 -30.11 26.48
C ILE A 10 20.14 -31.26 27.05
N SER A 11 20.42 -32.49 26.61
CA SER A 11 19.90 -33.71 27.22
C SER A 11 20.57 -33.90 28.59
N VAL A 12 19.78 -33.87 29.67
CA VAL A 12 20.25 -34.22 31.01
C VAL A 12 20.37 -35.74 31.09
N ALA A 13 21.60 -36.21 31.29
CA ALA A 13 21.93 -37.60 31.51
C ALA A 13 21.31 -38.11 32.82
N SER A 14 20.49 -39.16 32.70
CA SER A 14 19.93 -39.90 33.82
C SER A 14 21.05 -40.76 34.44
N VAL A 15 21.53 -40.38 35.62
CA VAL A 15 22.47 -41.20 36.39
C VAL A 15 21.67 -42.16 37.28
N MET A 16 21.69 -43.42 36.86
CA MET A 16 21.31 -44.61 37.64
C MET A 16 22.15 -44.69 38.92
N GLY A 17 21.52 -44.47 40.07
CA GLY A 17 22.08 -44.72 41.40
C GLY A 17 21.55 -46.01 41.99
N LEU A 18 22.36 -47.05 41.93
CA LEU A 18 22.14 -48.38 42.51
C LEU A 18 22.12 -48.30 44.05
N LEU A 19 20.94 -48.36 44.66
CA LEU A 19 20.80 -48.38 46.13
C LEU A 19 20.89 -49.84 46.61
N ALA A 20 22.09 -50.22 47.00
CA ALA A 20 22.38 -51.52 47.62
C ALA A 20 21.74 -51.57 49.01
N VAL A 21 20.85 -52.55 49.20
CA VAL A 21 20.31 -52.95 50.49
C VAL A 21 21.43 -53.61 51.30
N GLY A 22 21.90 -52.89 52.32
CA GLY A 22 22.81 -53.41 53.35
C GLY A 22 22.25 -53.05 54.72
N GLY A 23 21.64 -54.01 55.41
CA GLY A 23 21.23 -53.84 56.79
C GLY A 23 22.45 -53.79 57.71
N ILE A 24 22.41 -52.90 58.71
CA ILE A 24 23.01 -53.02 60.05
C ILE A 24 22.45 -51.86 60.90
N GLY A 25 21.98 -52.18 62.11
CA GLY A 25 22.06 -51.29 63.28
C GLY A 25 20.94 -50.27 63.48
N ALA A 26 19.96 -50.61 64.33
CA ALA A 26 19.12 -49.64 64.99
C ALA A 26 19.96 -48.77 65.94
N ALA A 27 20.41 -47.61 65.46
CA ALA A 27 20.83 -46.50 66.33
C ALA A 27 19.59 -45.64 66.61
N GLN A 28 19.19 -45.63 67.86
CA GLN A 28 18.11 -44.81 68.38
C GLN A 28 18.51 -43.33 68.25
N ALA A 29 17.93 -42.61 67.28
CA ALA A 29 17.85 -41.16 67.33
C ALA A 29 16.52 -40.81 68.00
N GLY A 30 16.60 -40.24 69.20
CA GLY A 30 15.46 -39.69 69.92
C GLY A 30 14.87 -38.50 69.16
N ASP A 31 13.54 -38.37 69.25
CA ASP A 31 12.66 -37.43 68.54
C ASP A 31 12.56 -37.67 67.04
N GLY A 32 11.67 -38.61 66.68
CA GLY A 32 11.18 -38.76 65.33
C GLY A 32 10.53 -37.45 64.88
N PHE A 33 10.93 -36.95 63.71
CA PHE A 33 10.28 -35.83 63.05
C PHE A 33 8.85 -36.25 62.71
N GLU A 34 7.90 -35.93 63.58
CA GLU A 34 6.51 -36.27 63.41
C GLU A 34 5.88 -35.26 62.44
N TRP A 35 5.55 -35.71 61.23
CA TRP A 35 4.72 -34.92 60.32
C TRP A 35 3.31 -34.86 60.91
N SER A 36 3.08 -33.90 61.79
CA SER A 36 1.76 -33.66 62.36
C SER A 36 0.77 -33.35 61.23
N GLY A 37 -0.46 -33.86 61.31
CA GLY A 37 -1.51 -33.65 60.29
C GLY A 37 -2.07 -32.21 60.24
N PHE A 38 -1.40 -31.25 60.87
CA PHE A 38 -1.77 -29.84 60.80
C PHE A 38 -1.22 -29.25 59.50
N GLY A 39 -2.09 -28.64 58.69
CA GLY A 39 -1.68 -27.98 57.45
C GLY A 39 -0.75 -26.80 57.73
N SER A 40 0.17 -26.52 56.80
CA SER A 40 1.11 -25.41 56.92
C SER A 40 0.37 -24.07 57.03
N SER A 41 0.77 -23.24 57.99
CA SER A 41 0.26 -21.88 58.16
C SER A 41 0.98 -20.92 57.21
N PRO A 42 0.32 -19.84 56.73
CA PRO A 42 0.97 -18.87 55.85
C PRO A 42 2.24 -18.23 56.44
N GLY A 43 2.35 -18.17 57.78
CA GLY A 43 3.54 -17.66 58.48
C GLY A 43 4.66 -18.68 58.71
N ASP A 44 4.44 -19.96 58.38
CA ASP A 44 5.43 -21.01 58.61
C ASP A 44 6.62 -20.84 57.67
N ARG A 45 7.82 -21.04 58.23
CA ARG A 45 9.08 -20.98 57.49
C ARG A 45 9.44 -22.34 56.93
N LEU A 46 10.02 -22.36 55.74
CA LEU A 46 10.46 -23.61 55.11
C LEU A 46 11.65 -24.21 55.86
N ALA A 47 11.62 -25.52 56.11
CA ALA A 47 12.79 -26.22 56.62
C ALA A 47 13.86 -26.31 55.52
N THR A 48 15.07 -25.87 55.83
CA THR A 48 16.26 -26.04 55.00
C THR A 48 17.29 -26.82 55.79
N SER A 49 18.07 -27.69 55.14
CA SER A 49 19.23 -28.29 55.80
C SER A 49 20.44 -27.38 55.65
N SER A 50 21.19 -27.21 56.73
CA SER A 50 22.47 -26.49 56.71
C SER A 50 23.55 -27.33 57.39
N ALA A 51 24.78 -27.25 56.88
CA ALA A 51 25.90 -27.96 57.46
C ALA A 51 26.41 -27.20 58.69
N GLY A 52 26.21 -27.78 59.88
CA GLY A 52 26.77 -27.30 61.13
C GLY A 52 28.25 -27.65 61.26
N ALA A 53 28.91 -27.05 62.25
CA ALA A 53 30.30 -27.40 62.58
C ALA A 53 30.38 -28.88 62.97
N GLY A 54 31.23 -29.66 62.30
CA GLY A 54 31.45 -31.08 62.61
C GLY A 54 30.74 -32.12 61.74
N GLN A 55 30.37 -31.80 60.49
CA GLN A 55 29.63 -32.69 59.56
C GLN A 55 28.18 -33.00 59.97
N GLU A 56 27.63 -32.31 60.96
CA GLU A 56 26.24 -32.48 61.38
C GLU A 56 25.30 -31.66 60.48
N GLN A 57 24.32 -32.32 59.86
CA GLN A 57 23.27 -31.63 59.10
C GLN A 57 22.16 -31.22 60.07
N VAL A 58 22.00 -29.91 60.26
CA VAL A 58 20.93 -29.36 61.10
C VAL A 58 19.82 -28.81 60.23
N LEU A 59 18.56 -29.07 60.62
CA LEU A 59 17.40 -28.44 60.03
C LEU A 59 17.29 -27.01 60.57
N ALA A 60 17.41 -26.03 59.70
CA ALA A 60 17.22 -24.62 59.99
C ALA A 60 15.95 -24.11 59.32
N ALA A 61 15.29 -23.12 59.93
CA ALA A 61 14.21 -22.40 59.27
C ALA A 61 14.79 -21.44 58.23
N SER A 62 14.26 -21.49 57.02
CA SER A 62 14.63 -20.60 55.92
C SER A 62 14.13 -19.18 56.15
N ASN A 63 14.62 -18.28 55.30
CA ASN A 63 14.21 -16.89 55.23
C ASN A 63 12.86 -16.74 54.50
N PHE A 64 12.38 -17.80 53.85
CA PHE A 64 11.15 -17.85 53.07
C PHE A 64 10.02 -18.51 53.86
N THR A 65 8.83 -17.93 53.75
CA THR A 65 7.59 -18.45 54.33
C THR A 65 6.70 -19.12 53.29
N VAL A 66 5.70 -19.88 53.74
CA VAL A 66 4.65 -20.44 52.88
C VAL A 66 3.91 -19.33 52.11
N SER A 67 3.64 -18.19 52.76
CA SER A 67 3.06 -17.00 52.11
C SER A 67 3.91 -16.49 50.94
N ASP A 68 5.24 -16.50 51.08
CA ASP A 68 6.13 -16.04 50.00
C ASP A 68 6.06 -16.96 48.79
N ILE A 69 5.92 -18.28 49.00
CA ILE A 69 5.71 -19.26 47.93
C ILE A 69 4.34 -19.07 47.28
N GLU A 70 3.28 -18.91 48.06
CA GLU A 70 1.93 -18.68 47.51
C GLU A 70 1.87 -17.40 46.68
N ARG A 71 2.58 -16.35 47.11
CA ARG A 71 2.74 -15.10 46.34
C ARG A 71 3.51 -15.34 45.05
N LEU A 72 4.66 -16.01 45.11
CA LEU A 72 5.45 -16.36 43.92
C LEU A 72 4.65 -17.22 42.93
N GLN A 73 3.87 -18.18 43.43
CA GLN A 73 3.00 -19.01 42.60
C GLN A 73 1.90 -18.18 41.93
N SER A 74 1.30 -17.25 42.67
CA SER A 74 0.28 -16.34 42.15
C SER A 74 0.87 -15.40 41.10
N ASP A 75 2.06 -14.84 41.35
CA ASP A 75 2.78 -13.98 40.41
C ASP A 75 3.18 -14.74 39.15
N GLN A 76 3.65 -15.98 39.27
CA GLN A 76 3.99 -16.83 38.13
C GLN A 76 2.76 -17.11 37.26
N LYS A 77 1.60 -17.41 37.87
CA LYS A 77 0.35 -17.61 37.14
C LYS A 77 -0.09 -16.34 36.42
N ASN A 78 -0.01 -15.19 37.08
CA ASN A 78 -0.33 -13.90 36.48
C ASN A 78 0.59 -13.59 35.29
N GLN A 79 1.89 -13.86 35.41
CA GLN A 79 2.86 -13.69 34.32
C GLN A 79 2.54 -14.59 33.11
N GLU A 80 2.12 -15.84 33.34
CA GLU A 80 1.71 -16.73 32.26
C GLU A 80 0.47 -16.20 31.54
N GLU A 81 -0.54 -15.72 32.28
CA GLU A 81 -1.73 -15.11 31.71
C GLU A 81 -1.41 -13.84 30.90
N GLU A 82 -0.50 -12.98 31.39
CA GLU A 82 -0.05 -11.79 30.67
C GLU A 82 0.71 -12.14 29.39
N LEU A 83 1.59 -13.15 29.41
CA LEU A 83 2.29 -13.63 28.22
C LEU A 83 1.32 -14.17 27.17
N GLN A 84 0.29 -14.90 27.58
CA GLN A 84 -0.74 -15.38 26.66
C GLN A 84 -1.52 -14.22 26.03
N ARG A 85 -1.89 -13.21 26.82
CA ARG A 85 -2.56 -12.00 26.32
C ARG A 85 -1.68 -11.21 25.35
N LEU A 86 -0.39 -11.04 25.66
CA LEU A 86 0.56 -10.37 24.78
C LEU A 86 0.76 -11.14 23.48
N LYS A 87 0.84 -12.48 23.55
CA LYS A 87 0.91 -13.34 22.37
C LYS A 87 -0.34 -13.20 21.50
N SER A 88 -1.54 -13.18 22.09
CA SER A 88 -2.77 -12.97 21.32
C SER A 88 -2.80 -11.60 20.65
N LYS A 89 -2.36 -10.53 21.34
CA LYS A 89 -2.24 -9.19 20.74
C LYS A 89 -1.23 -9.17 19.59
N LEU A 90 -0.11 -9.89 19.73
CA LEU A 90 0.90 -9.99 18.68
C LEU A 90 0.38 -10.75 17.46
N ASP A 91 -0.32 -11.87 17.67
CA ASP A 91 -0.95 -12.64 16.59
C ASP A 91 -2.04 -11.82 15.89
N GLU A 92 -2.81 -11.05 16.65
CA GLU A 92 -3.81 -10.13 16.11
C GLU A 92 -3.15 -9.01 15.30
N GLN A 93 -2.08 -8.40 15.80
CA GLN A 93 -1.28 -7.42 15.05
C GLN A 93 -0.65 -8.02 13.79
N ALA A 94 -0.16 -9.26 13.85
CA ALA A 94 0.39 -9.95 12.69
C ALA A 94 -0.68 -10.16 11.61
N ARG A 95 -1.91 -10.55 12.02
CA ARG A 95 -3.06 -10.63 11.11
C ARG A 95 -3.44 -9.26 10.55
N TYR A 96 -3.51 -8.22 11.37
CA TYR A 96 -3.76 -6.86 10.87
C TYR A 96 -2.70 -6.40 9.88
N PHE A 97 -1.42 -6.69 10.14
CA PHE A 97 -0.33 -6.35 9.23
C PHE A 97 -0.40 -7.15 7.93
N GLU A 98 -0.75 -8.44 8.00
CA GLU A 98 -0.95 -9.27 6.83
C GLU A 98 -2.17 -8.80 6.01
N ASP A 99 -3.29 -8.50 6.65
CA ASP A 99 -4.48 -7.96 6.00
C ASP A 99 -4.23 -6.56 5.41
N PHE A 100 -3.48 -5.71 6.12
CA PHE A 100 -3.04 -4.41 5.62
C PHE A 100 -2.14 -4.60 4.40
N LYS A 101 -1.17 -5.51 4.46
CA LYS A 101 -0.30 -5.83 3.32
C LYS A 101 -1.07 -6.47 2.16
N ARG A 102 -2.12 -7.25 2.42
CA ARG A 102 -3.00 -7.80 1.38
C ARG A 102 -3.90 -6.71 0.81
N LYS A 103 -4.31 -5.73 1.61
CA LYS A 103 -5.14 -4.59 1.19
C LYS A 103 -4.35 -3.57 0.37
N ASP A 104 -3.12 -3.25 0.78
CA ASP A 104 -2.22 -2.36 0.03
C ASP A 104 -1.44 -3.09 -1.08
N GLY A 105 -1.18 -4.39 -0.91
CA GLY A 105 -0.47 -5.22 -1.89
C GLY A 105 -1.38 -5.81 -2.98
N SER A 106 -2.70 -5.65 -2.87
CA SER A 106 -3.65 -6.08 -3.90
C SER A 106 -3.93 -4.91 -4.84
N SER A 107 -3.10 -4.77 -5.88
CA SER A 107 -3.46 -4.63 -7.31
C SER A 107 -4.55 -3.65 -7.79
N SER A 108 -5.27 -2.94 -6.93
CA SER A 108 -6.36 -2.04 -7.30
C SER A 108 -5.87 -0.61 -7.50
N SER A 109 -5.04 -0.10 -6.58
CA SER A 109 -4.55 1.29 -6.69
C SER A 109 -3.63 1.49 -7.90
N ASP A 110 -2.69 0.58 -8.15
CA ASP A 110 -1.75 0.70 -9.29
C ASP A 110 -2.42 0.47 -10.66
N SER A 111 -3.40 -0.44 -10.75
CA SER A 111 -4.16 -0.64 -11.98
C SER A 111 -5.07 0.55 -12.26
N GLN A 112 -5.77 1.07 -11.25
CA GLN A 112 -6.57 2.28 -11.36
C GLN A 112 -5.72 3.51 -11.71
N LEU A 113 -4.51 3.65 -11.14
CA LEU A 113 -3.58 4.71 -11.51
C LEU A 113 -3.08 4.58 -12.94
N SER A 114 -2.77 3.35 -13.37
CA SER A 114 -2.32 3.06 -14.73
C SER A 114 -3.41 3.35 -15.77
N ASP A 115 -4.64 2.92 -15.49
CA ASP A 115 -5.81 3.18 -16.34
C ASP A 115 -6.14 4.68 -16.40
N LEU A 116 -6.06 5.38 -15.25
CA LEU A 116 -6.26 6.82 -15.21
C LEU A 116 -5.17 7.55 -16.01
N LYS A 117 -3.91 7.15 -15.86
CA LYS A 117 -2.78 7.72 -16.60
C LYS A 117 -2.93 7.50 -18.11
N ARG A 118 -3.40 6.33 -18.53
CA ARG A 118 -3.70 6.02 -19.93
C ARG A 118 -4.84 6.89 -20.46
N THR A 119 -5.93 7.01 -19.70
CA THR A 119 -7.08 7.86 -20.06
C THR A 119 -6.66 9.33 -20.20
N VAL A 120 -5.83 9.84 -19.29
CA VAL A 120 -5.30 11.21 -19.36
C VAL A 120 -4.39 11.39 -20.58
N ALA A 121 -3.57 10.40 -20.93
CA ALA A 121 -2.74 10.45 -22.12
C ALA A 121 -3.59 10.45 -23.42
N ASP A 122 -4.63 9.63 -23.47
CA ASP A 122 -5.55 9.57 -24.61
C ASP A 122 -6.34 10.88 -24.77
N GLN A 123 -6.84 11.44 -23.67
CA GLN A 123 -7.50 12.75 -23.66
C GLN A 123 -6.56 13.87 -24.12
N LYS A 124 -5.31 13.89 -23.65
CA LYS A 124 -4.30 14.85 -24.11
C LYS A 124 -4.10 14.77 -25.62
N SER A 125 -3.97 13.55 -26.17
CA SER A 125 -3.81 13.37 -27.63
C SER A 125 -5.03 13.85 -28.41
N THR A 126 -6.23 13.71 -27.84
CA THR A 126 -7.48 14.18 -28.44
C THR A 126 -7.56 15.71 -28.43
N ILE A 127 -7.18 16.34 -27.32
CA ILE A 127 -7.10 17.79 -27.20
C ILE A 127 -6.09 18.37 -28.19
N ASP A 128 -4.92 17.75 -28.34
CA ASP A 128 -3.90 18.20 -29.29
C ASP A 128 -4.40 18.13 -30.75
N LYS A 129 -5.14 17.06 -31.11
CA LYS A 129 -5.79 16.95 -32.43
C LYS A 129 -6.85 18.03 -32.64
N LEU A 130 -7.76 18.21 -31.69
CA LEU A 130 -8.81 19.24 -31.77
C LEU A 130 -8.20 20.64 -31.88
N ARG A 131 -7.11 20.91 -31.16
CA ARG A 131 -6.39 22.17 -31.27
C ARG A 131 -5.83 22.38 -32.67
N SER A 132 -5.23 21.35 -33.28
CA SER A 132 -4.76 21.42 -34.67
C SER A 132 -5.91 21.72 -35.63
N GLU A 133 -7.03 21.01 -35.51
CA GLU A 133 -8.21 21.23 -36.34
C GLU A 133 -8.77 22.66 -36.20
N VAL A 134 -8.79 23.20 -34.98
CA VAL A 134 -9.19 24.59 -34.73
C VAL A 134 -8.21 25.58 -35.34
N GLU A 135 -6.91 25.33 -35.23
CA GLU A 135 -5.88 26.18 -35.86
C GLU A 135 -6.00 26.14 -37.39
N ASP A 136 -6.26 24.97 -37.98
CA ASP A 136 -6.47 24.80 -39.42
C ASP A 136 -7.76 25.48 -39.88
N LEU A 137 -8.86 25.32 -39.14
CA LEU A 137 -10.11 26.03 -39.40
C LEU A 137 -9.92 27.54 -39.29
N LYS A 138 -9.18 28.03 -38.30
CA LYS A 138 -8.88 29.47 -38.16
C LYS A 138 -8.04 29.97 -39.32
N ARG A 139 -7.05 29.20 -39.79
CA ARG A 139 -6.24 29.54 -40.97
C ARG A 139 -7.08 29.54 -42.25
N ASN A 140 -7.93 28.53 -42.44
CA ASN A 140 -8.81 28.41 -43.59
C ASN A 140 -9.87 29.53 -43.60
N SER A 141 -10.49 29.80 -42.45
CA SER A 141 -11.49 30.86 -42.31
C SER A 141 -10.89 32.27 -42.41
N ASN A 142 -9.58 32.42 -42.18
CA ASN A 142 -8.84 33.66 -42.40
C ASN A 142 -8.21 33.73 -43.81
N SER A 143 -8.42 32.72 -44.66
CA SER A 143 -7.97 32.77 -46.04
C SER A 143 -8.94 33.64 -46.86
N ASN A 144 -8.48 34.87 -47.10
CA ASN A 144 -9.18 35.96 -47.79
C ASN A 144 -9.26 35.74 -49.32
N SER A 145 -9.19 34.47 -49.77
CA SER A 145 -9.14 34.07 -51.18
C SER A 145 -10.44 34.42 -51.90
N SER A 146 -11.58 34.21 -51.24
CA SER A 146 -12.90 34.56 -51.76
C SER A 146 -13.08 36.06 -52.01
N SER A 147 -12.44 36.94 -51.24
CA SER A 147 -12.49 38.40 -51.47
C SER A 147 -11.68 38.83 -52.70
N SER A 148 -10.54 38.18 -52.94
CA SER A 148 -9.66 38.48 -54.08
C SER A 148 -10.25 37.96 -55.39
N GLU A 149 -10.85 36.76 -55.36
CA GLU A 149 -11.54 36.19 -56.53
C GLU A 149 -12.79 36.99 -56.89
N LEU A 150 -13.60 37.42 -55.91
CA LEU A 150 -14.74 38.31 -56.14
C LEU A 150 -14.32 39.64 -56.76
N SER A 151 -13.22 40.22 -56.30
CA SER A 151 -12.70 41.49 -56.82
C SER A 151 -12.22 41.36 -58.27
N ARG A 152 -11.57 40.24 -58.61
CA ARG A 152 -11.15 39.93 -59.99
C ARG A 152 -12.36 39.71 -60.90
N LEU A 153 -13.30 38.86 -60.51
CA LEU A 153 -14.54 38.62 -61.25
C LEU A 153 -15.34 39.90 -61.48
N LYS A 154 -15.39 40.80 -60.50
CA LYS A 154 -16.08 42.09 -60.63
C LYS A 154 -15.37 43.05 -61.57
N SER A 155 -14.05 42.99 -61.64
CA SER A 155 -13.25 43.76 -62.60
C SER A 155 -13.47 43.22 -64.01
N ASP A 156 -13.33 41.90 -64.20
CA ASP A 156 -13.57 41.24 -65.50
C ASP A 156 -15.00 41.50 -66.02
N ALA A 157 -16.01 41.40 -65.15
CA ALA A 157 -17.39 41.72 -65.50
C ALA A 157 -17.58 43.20 -65.89
N SER A 158 -16.84 44.12 -65.25
CA SER A 158 -16.89 45.55 -65.58
C SER A 158 -16.22 45.83 -66.93
N ASP A 159 -15.11 45.17 -67.22
CA ASP A 159 -14.40 45.30 -68.50
C ASP A 159 -15.22 44.71 -69.65
N GLN A 160 -15.85 43.55 -69.44
CA GLN A 160 -16.79 42.97 -70.40
C GLN A 160 -17.98 43.88 -70.67
N LYS A 161 -18.55 44.51 -69.62
CA LYS A 161 -19.64 45.48 -69.79
C LYS A 161 -19.23 46.67 -70.67
N ARG A 162 -18.04 47.22 -70.44
CA ARG A 162 -17.51 48.33 -71.27
C ARG A 162 -17.34 47.89 -72.73
N SER A 163 -16.74 46.72 -72.95
CA SER A 163 -16.56 46.17 -74.29
C SER A 163 -17.89 45.97 -75.02
N LEU A 164 -18.93 45.48 -74.33
CA LEU A 164 -20.28 45.35 -74.90
C LEU A 164 -20.91 46.71 -75.22
N GLU A 165 -20.73 47.73 -74.37
CA GLU A 165 -21.22 49.09 -74.66
C GLU A 165 -20.53 49.69 -75.88
N ASP A 166 -19.22 49.49 -76.02
CA ASP A 166 -18.46 49.95 -77.19
C ASP A 166 -18.91 49.23 -78.46
N GLN A 167 -19.05 47.90 -78.41
CA GLN A 167 -19.60 47.13 -79.53
C GLN A 167 -21.00 47.60 -79.93
N LYS A 168 -21.86 47.88 -78.95
CA LYS A 168 -23.21 48.41 -79.22
C LYS A 168 -23.16 49.75 -79.95
N ARG A 169 -22.28 50.68 -79.54
CA ARG A 169 -22.09 51.97 -80.24
C ARG A 169 -21.62 51.77 -81.68
N THR A 170 -20.64 50.88 -81.89
CA THR A 170 -20.16 50.59 -83.26
C THR A 170 -21.25 50.01 -84.15
N LEU A 171 -22.15 49.19 -83.60
CA LEU A 171 -23.29 48.62 -84.32
C LEU A 171 -24.32 49.71 -84.64
N ASP A 172 -24.64 50.60 -83.70
CA ASP A 172 -25.54 51.74 -83.92
C ASP A 172 -25.00 52.70 -84.99
N ASP A 173 -23.69 52.98 -84.98
CA ASP A 173 -23.04 53.80 -86.00
C ASP A 173 -23.06 53.10 -87.37
N LEU A 174 -22.75 51.80 -87.41
CA LEU A 174 -22.83 51.03 -88.66
C LEU A 174 -24.26 51.04 -89.21
N LYS A 175 -25.28 50.86 -88.36
CA LYS A 175 -26.69 50.94 -88.74
C LYS A 175 -27.03 52.29 -89.36
N ARG A 176 -26.58 53.40 -88.74
CA ARG A 176 -26.76 54.75 -89.31
C ARG A 176 -26.08 54.92 -90.66
N THR A 177 -24.87 54.36 -90.84
CA THR A 177 -24.18 54.43 -92.13
C THR A 177 -24.92 53.65 -93.21
N VAL A 178 -25.45 52.46 -92.88
CA VAL A 178 -26.27 51.65 -93.78
C VAL A 178 -27.56 52.36 -94.13
N ASP A 179 -28.27 52.93 -93.15
CA ASP A 179 -29.52 53.68 -93.38
C ASP A 179 -29.27 54.91 -94.28
N ASN A 180 -28.17 55.64 -94.06
CA ASN A 180 -27.77 56.77 -94.92
C ASN A 180 -27.38 56.33 -96.34
N LEU A 181 -26.74 55.17 -96.50
CA LEU A 181 -26.40 54.65 -97.82
C LEU A 181 -27.66 54.20 -98.55
N ALA A 182 -28.57 53.51 -97.86
CA ALA A 182 -29.84 53.06 -98.39
C ALA A 182 -30.74 54.21 -98.83
N SER A 183 -30.72 55.34 -98.12
CA SER A 183 -31.47 56.55 -98.52
C SER A 183 -30.88 57.25 -99.74
N LYS A 184 -29.59 57.04 -100.04
CA LYS A 184 -28.89 57.63 -101.20
C LYS A 184 -28.99 56.78 -102.47
N VAL A 185 -29.35 55.50 -102.33
CA VAL A 185 -29.55 54.55 -103.44
C VAL A 185 -31.01 54.54 -103.96
N LYS A 186 -31.94 55.16 -103.24
CA LYS A 186 -33.32 55.44 -103.69
C LYS A 186 -33.42 56.81 -104.32
#